data_AF-A0A512JQR7-F1
#
_entry.id   AF-A0A512JQR7-F1
#
_cell.length_a   1.000
_cell.length_b   1.000
_cell.length_c   1.000
_cell.angle_alpha   90.00
_cell.angle_beta   90.00
_cell.angle_gamma   90.00
#
_symmetry.space_group_name_H-M   'P 1'
#
loop_
_entity.id
_entity.type
_entity.pdbx_description
1 polymer ?
#
loop_
_entity_poly.entity_id
_entity_poly.type
_entity_poly.pdbx_seq_one_letter_code
_entity_poly.pdbx_strand_id
1 'polypeptide(L)'
;MGAPLTPPITVLREARALISSPEKWCRGSQALDDRGNWVQGYHWKAVRWSAFGAIERIDCMSITWPLACLGDAARELFDRHASEVNDQLKHADVLRMFDRAIELVEAA
;
A
#
# COMPACT_ATOMS: atom_id res chain seq x y z
N MET A 1 23.68 7.06 14.89
CA MET A 1 22.63 7.92 14.33
C MET A 1 21.66 7.03 13.58
N GLY A 2 20.43 6.88 14.08
CA GLY A 2 19.39 6.17 13.33
C GLY A 2 18.99 7.00 12.12
N ALA A 3 18.73 6.35 10.98
CA ALA A 3 18.18 7.05 9.82
C ALA A 3 16.85 7.73 10.21
N PRO A 4 16.55 8.92 9.68
CA PRO A 4 15.25 9.53 9.87
C PRO A 4 14.16 8.60 9.34
N LEU A 5 13.08 8.43 10.09
CA LEU A 5 11.91 7.67 9.64
C LEU A 5 11.30 8.35 8.41
N THR A 6 10.84 7.56 7.45
CA THR A 6 10.18 8.09 6.26
C THR A 6 8.84 8.72 6.67
N PRO A 7 8.55 9.97 6.28
CA PRO A 7 7.26 10.58 6.58
C PRO A 7 6.11 9.74 6.03
N PRO A 8 4.99 9.55 6.76
CA PRO A 8 3.88 8.71 6.32
C PRO A 8 3.33 9.09 4.94
N ILE A 9 3.24 10.39 4.64
CA ILE A 9 2.80 10.88 3.33
C ILE A 9 3.72 10.45 2.19
N THR A 10 5.03 10.40 2.42
CA THR A 10 6.01 9.93 1.42
C THR A 10 5.81 8.43 1.17
N VAL A 11 5.64 7.65 2.24
CA VAL A 11 5.35 6.21 2.14
C VAL A 11 4.08 5.95 1.31
N LEU A 12 3.00 6.69 1.58
CA LEU A 12 1.74 6.54 0.84
C LEU A 12 1.88 6.89 -0.65
N ARG A 13 2.57 8.00 -0.97
CA ARG A 13 2.79 8.43 -2.36
C ARG A 13 3.66 7.46 -3.14
N GLU A 14 4.75 6.99 -2.54
CA GLU A 14 5.65 6.04 -3.19
C GLU A 14 5.02 4.65 -3.34
N ALA A 15 4.28 4.17 -2.33
CA ALA A 15 3.53 2.92 -2.41
C ALA A 15 2.45 2.99 -3.51
N ARG A 16 1.69 4.08 -3.58
CA ARG A 16 0.73 4.31 -4.66
C ARG A 16 1.40 4.30 -6.03
N ALA A 17 2.55 4.99 -6.18
CA ALA A 17 3.30 5.01 -7.42
C ALA A 17 3.82 3.62 -7.81
N LEU A 18 4.29 2.84 -6.83
CA LEU A 18 4.80 1.48 -7.02
C LEU A 18 3.72 0.56 -7.62
N ILE A 19 2.48 0.64 -7.13
CA ILE A 19 1.36 -0.14 -7.66
C ILE A 19 0.49 0.65 -8.64
N SER A 20 0.96 1.74 -9.23
CA SER A 20 0.14 2.59 -10.13
C SER A 20 -0.33 1.87 -11.40
N SER A 21 0.31 0.77 -11.75
CA SER A 21 -0.01 -0.04 -12.92
C SER A 21 -0.57 -1.41 -12.51
N PRO A 22 -1.64 -1.92 -13.15
CA PRO A 22 -2.30 -3.18 -12.75
C PRO A 22 -1.37 -4.39 -12.70
N GLU A 23 -0.35 -4.46 -13.55
CA GLU A 23 0.62 -5.56 -13.58
C GLU A 23 1.53 -5.59 -12.35
N LYS A 24 1.74 -4.46 -11.67
CA LYS A 24 2.51 -4.37 -10.42
C LYS A 24 1.66 -4.60 -9.17
N TRP A 25 0.35 -4.80 -9.33
CA TRP A 25 -0.57 -5.04 -8.23
C TRP A 25 -0.91 -6.52 -8.07
N CYS A 26 -1.09 -6.99 -6.83
CA CYS A 26 -1.58 -8.32 -6.52
C CYS A 26 -2.58 -8.34 -5.35
N ARG A 27 -3.32 -9.44 -5.26
CA ARG A 27 -4.34 -9.72 -4.23
C ARG A 27 -3.90 -10.86 -3.32
N GLY A 28 -4.43 -10.90 -2.10
CA GLY A 28 -4.32 -12.01 -1.15
C GLY A 28 -2.91 -12.29 -0.62
N SER A 29 -1.92 -11.48 -0.99
CA SER A 29 -0.51 -11.64 -0.63
C SER A 29 0.15 -10.26 -0.45
N GLN A 30 1.20 -10.17 0.37
CA GLN A 30 1.98 -8.93 0.49
C GLN A 30 2.64 -8.60 -0.85
N ALA A 31 3.40 -9.55 -1.40
CA ALA A 31 3.99 -9.43 -2.72
C ALA A 31 4.15 -10.78 -3.42
N LEU A 32 4.37 -10.73 -4.73
CA LEU A 32 4.69 -11.87 -5.57
C LEU A 32 6.04 -11.67 -6.27
N ASP A 33 6.81 -12.75 -6.43
CA ASP A 33 7.99 -12.78 -7.29
C ASP A 33 7.64 -12.95 -8.77
N ASP A 34 8.66 -13.01 -9.63
CA ASP A 34 8.54 -13.18 -11.09
C ASP A 34 7.92 -14.52 -11.52
N ARG A 35 7.86 -15.48 -10.60
CA ARG A 35 7.23 -16.80 -10.79
C ARG A 35 5.84 -16.88 -10.16
N GLY A 36 5.37 -15.81 -9.53
CA GLY A 36 4.09 -15.77 -8.81
C GLY A 36 4.14 -16.42 -7.42
N ASN A 37 5.32 -16.71 -6.87
CA ASN A 37 5.43 -17.19 -5.50
C ASN A 37 5.27 -16.03 -4.52
N TRP A 38 4.72 -16.34 -3.35
CA TRP A 38 4.50 -15.36 -2.29
C TRP A 38 5.82 -14.99 -1.65
N VAL A 39 6.04 -13.69 -1.48
CA VAL A 39 7.19 -13.11 -0.79
C VAL A 39 6.73 -11.93 0.09
N GLN A 40 7.58 -11.50 1.01
CA GLN A 40 7.35 -10.28 1.79
C GLN A 40 7.43 -9.03 0.89
N GLY A 41 6.76 -7.94 1.27
CA GLY A 41 6.73 -6.71 0.49
C GLY A 41 8.12 -6.10 0.26
N TYR A 42 9.01 -6.18 1.24
CA TYR A 42 10.40 -5.71 1.14
C TYR A 42 11.36 -6.70 0.47
N HIS A 43 10.90 -7.90 0.11
CA HIS A 43 11.78 -8.93 -0.46
C HIS A 43 12.33 -8.49 -1.82
N TRP A 44 13.62 -8.71 -2.07
CA TRP A 44 14.31 -8.21 -3.27
C TRP A 44 13.81 -8.82 -4.60
N LYS A 45 13.16 -9.99 -4.54
CA LYS A 45 12.52 -10.63 -5.71
C LYS A 45 11.08 -10.15 -5.98
N ALA A 46 10.50 -9.33 -5.11
CA ALA A 46 9.13 -8.87 -5.29
C ALA A 46 9.01 -8.03 -6.59
N VAL A 47 8.02 -8.35 -7.42
CA VAL A 47 7.71 -7.63 -8.66
C VAL A 47 6.25 -7.17 -8.74
N ARG A 48 5.38 -7.69 -7.86
CA ARG A 48 4.00 -7.27 -7.69
C ARG A 48 3.69 -7.13 -6.20
N TRP A 49 2.87 -6.16 -5.82
CA TRP A 49 2.55 -5.86 -4.43
C TRP A 49 1.04 -5.64 -4.24
N SER A 50 0.53 -6.04 -3.08
CA SER A 50 -0.75 -5.51 -2.58
C SER A 50 -0.57 -4.10 -2.03
N ALA A 51 -1.67 -3.44 -1.65
CA ALA A 51 -1.60 -2.16 -0.93
C ALA A 51 -0.70 -2.22 0.31
N PHE A 52 -0.78 -3.30 1.09
CA PHE A 52 0.02 -3.48 2.31
C PHE A 52 1.48 -3.75 1.98
N GLY A 53 1.75 -4.66 1.03
CA GLY A 53 3.11 -4.94 0.61
C GLY A 53 3.79 -3.76 -0.07
N ALA A 54 3.03 -2.88 -0.72
CA ALA A 54 3.56 -1.67 -1.32
C ALA A 54 4.06 -0.69 -0.26
N ILE A 55 3.32 -0.52 0.84
CA ILE A 55 3.78 0.27 2.01
C ILE A 55 5.03 -0.35 2.62
N GLU A 56 4.99 -1.66 2.87
CA GLU A 56 6.12 -2.41 3.45
C GLU A 56 7.37 -2.36 2.56
N ARG A 57 7.21 -2.27 1.22
CA ARG A 57 8.32 -2.12 0.27
C ARG A 57 9.06 -0.80 0.44
N ILE A 58 8.35 0.27 0.79
CA ILE A 58 8.92 1.61 0.98
C ILE A 58 9.55 1.73 2.38
N ASP A 59 8.83 1.30 3.42
CA ASP A 59 9.32 1.36 4.80
C ASP A 59 8.82 0.15 5.59
N CYS A 60 9.68 -0.85 5.81
CA CYS A 60 9.34 -2.04 6.58
C CYS A 60 9.42 -1.83 8.10
N MET A 61 9.95 -0.69 8.58
CA MET A 61 10.11 -0.40 10.00
C MET A 61 9.00 0.49 10.56
N SER A 62 8.29 1.25 9.72
CA SER A 62 7.29 2.24 10.14
C SER A 62 5.95 2.14 9.39
N ILE A 63 5.44 0.92 9.21
CA ILE A 63 4.20 0.68 8.44
C ILE A 63 2.91 1.13 9.15
N THR A 64 2.92 1.27 10.48
CA THR A 64 1.69 1.40 11.28
C THR A 64 0.86 2.62 10.90
N TRP A 65 1.48 3.79 10.78
CA TRP A 65 0.75 5.02 10.47
C TRP A 65 0.21 5.02 9.03
N PRO A 66 1.02 4.77 7.97
CA PRO A 66 0.49 4.65 6.61
C PRO A 66 -0.67 3.65 6.48
N LEU A 67 -0.60 2.51 7.18
CA LEU A 67 -1.68 1.52 7.18
C LEU A 67 -2.94 2.03 7.87
N ALA A 68 -2.83 2.80 8.96
CA ALA A 68 -3.97 3.43 9.60
C ALA A 68 -4.66 4.41 8.64
N CYS A 69 -3.90 5.24 7.92
CA CYS A 69 -4.45 6.16 6.91
C CYS A 69 -5.17 5.44 5.77
N LEU A 70 -4.62 4.32 5.26
CA LEU A 70 -5.34 3.47 4.30
C LEU A 70 -6.63 2.90 4.89
N GLY A 71 -6.61 2.51 6.16
CA GLY A 71 -7.78 2.02 6.88
C GLY A 71 -8.90 3.06 6.95
N ASP A 72 -8.56 4.30 7.29
CA ASP A 72 -9.54 5.40 7.37
C ASP A 72 -10.08 5.77 5.98
N ALA A 73 -9.22 5.84 4.96
CA ALA A 73 -9.64 6.05 3.59
C ALA A 73 -10.56 4.93 3.06
N ALA A 74 -10.26 3.67 3.40
CA ALA A 74 -11.08 2.53 3.01
C ALA A 74 -12.49 2.60 3.62
N ARG A 75 -12.57 2.95 4.91
CA ARG A 75 -13.85 3.14 5.60
C ARG A 75 -14.65 4.29 5.00
N GLU A 76 -14.01 5.43 4.77
CA GLU A 76 -14.71 6.61 4.25
C GLU A 76 -15.27 6.39 2.83
N LEU A 77 -14.50 5.76 1.95
CA LEU A 77 -14.89 5.61 0.54
C LEU A 77 -15.78 4.39 0.26
N PHE A 78 -15.58 3.30 1.01
CA PHE A 78 -16.13 1.99 0.63
C PHE A 78 -16.86 1.28 1.76
N ASP A 79 -16.87 1.84 2.97
CA ASP A 79 -17.42 1.19 4.18
C ASP A 79 -16.81 -0.22 4.40
N ARG A 80 -15.50 -0.34 4.19
CA ARG A 80 -14.76 -1.62 4.20
C ARG A 80 -13.38 -1.49 4.85
N HIS A 81 -12.79 -2.63 5.20
CA HIS A 81 -11.37 -2.69 5.56
C HIS A 81 -10.47 -2.55 4.32
N ALA A 82 -9.29 -1.95 4.49
CA ALA A 82 -8.32 -1.76 3.40
C ALA A 82 -7.89 -3.07 2.71
N SER A 83 -7.85 -4.19 3.46
CA SER A 83 -7.57 -5.51 2.88
C SER A 83 -8.70 -5.98 1.96
N GLU A 84 -9.96 -5.73 2.32
CA GLU A 84 -11.11 -6.06 1.48
C GLU A 84 -11.15 -5.21 0.21
N VAL A 85 -10.83 -3.92 0.32
CA VAL A 85 -10.66 -3.03 -0.85
C VAL A 85 -9.57 -3.58 -1.77
N ASN A 86 -8.41 -3.97 -1.22
CA ASN A 86 -7.32 -4.56 -2.01
C ASN A 86 -7.74 -5.88 -2.69
N ASP A 87 -8.39 -6.78 -1.97
CA ASP A 87 -8.55 -8.15 -2.45
C ASP A 87 -9.83 -8.36 -3.27
N GLN A 88 -10.88 -7.56 -3.03
CA GLN A 88 -12.21 -7.78 -3.60
C GLN A 88 -12.62 -6.74 -4.63
N LEU A 89 -12.03 -5.53 -4.62
CA LEU A 89 -12.38 -4.47 -5.55
C LEU A 89 -11.39 -4.37 -6.72
N LYS A 90 -11.57 -3.39 -7.60
CA LYS A 90 -10.71 -3.19 -8.78
C LYS A 90 -9.45 -2.43 -8.36
N HIS A 91 -8.40 -2.59 -9.16
CA HIS A 91 -7.14 -1.86 -8.99
C HIS A 91 -7.34 -0.34 -8.86
N ALA A 92 -8.22 0.24 -9.67
CA ALA A 92 -8.56 1.66 -9.61
C ALA A 92 -9.16 2.07 -8.25
N ASP A 93 -9.93 1.20 -7.59
CA ASP A 93 -10.48 1.47 -6.26
C ASP A 93 -9.37 1.48 -5.20
N VAL A 94 -8.36 0.61 -5.35
CA VAL A 94 -7.16 0.62 -4.50
C VAL A 94 -6.38 1.93 -4.68
N LEU A 95 -6.22 2.42 -5.92
CA LEU A 95 -5.57 3.71 -6.16
C LEU A 95 -6.37 4.88 -5.56
N ARG A 96 -7.70 4.87 -5.69
CA ARG A 96 -8.58 5.87 -5.06
C ARG A 96 -8.46 5.84 -3.53
N MET A 97 -8.32 4.65 -2.93
CA MET A 97 -8.05 4.50 -1.50
C MET A 97 -6.72 5.16 -1.09
N PHE A 98 -5.65 4.96 -1.88
CA PHE A 98 -4.38 5.66 -1.64
C PHE A 98 -4.49 7.17 -1.81
N ASP A 99 -5.16 7.63 -2.87
CA ASP A 99 -5.38 9.06 -3.13
C ASP A 99 -6.09 9.71 -1.94
N ARG A 100 -7.14 9.08 -1.42
CA ARG A 100 -7.85 9.59 -0.25
C ARG A 100 -7.00 9.55 1.02
N ALA A 101 -6.21 8.51 1.23
CA ALA A 101 -5.30 8.45 2.38
C ALA A 101 -4.26 9.59 2.34
N ILE A 102 -3.76 9.94 1.15
CA ILE A 102 -2.84 11.06 0.96
C ILE A 102 -3.54 12.39 1.30
N GLU A 103 -4.74 12.63 0.78
CA GLU A 103 -5.53 13.84 1.08
C GLU A 103 -5.80 14.01 2.58
N LEU A 104 -6.15 12.92 3.28
CA LEU A 104 -6.41 12.95 4.73
C LEU A 104 -5.15 13.35 5.53
N VAL A 105 -3.97 12.90 5.08
CA VAL A 105 -2.69 13.27 5.72
C VAL A 105 -2.31 14.71 5.40
N GLU A 106 -2.60 15.22 4.21
CA GLU A 106 -2.33 16.61 3.83
C GLU A 106 -3.23 17.63 4.54
N ALA A 107 -4.43 17.21 4.94
CA ALA A 107 -5.40 18.05 5.62
C ALA A 107 -5.23 18.09 7.16
N ALA A 108 -4.32 17.28 7.73
CA ALA A 108 -4.06 17.16 9.16
C ALA A 108 -2.92 18.08 9.64
#